data_AF-A0A1M3PSB1-F1
#
_entry.id   AF-A0A1M3PSB1-F1
#
_cell.length_a   1.000
_cell.length_b   1.000
_cell.length_c   1.000
_cell.angle_alpha   90.00
_cell.angle_beta   90.00
_cell.angle_gamma   90.00
#
_symmetry.space_group_name_H-M   'P 1'
#
loop_
_entity.id
_entity.type
_entity.pdbx_description
1 polymer ?
#
loop_
_entity_poly.entity_id
_entity_poly.type
_entity_poly.pdbx_seq_one_letter_code
_entity_poly.pdbx_strand_id
1 'polypeptide(L)' 'MARDTGKTARLAVGIWYNDRTGHIHVAAAGHFISTVSGDPASKRYHPNLYRKLATCLRDMGKPHPPIAPAKGAPEPC' A
#
# COMPACT_ATOMS: atom_id res chain seq x y z
N MET A 1 -18.76 -4.25 -9.60
CA MET A 1 -18.17 -3.88 -10.90
C MET A 1 -17.55 -5.13 -11.50
N ALA A 2 -18.01 -5.58 -12.67
CA ALA A 2 -17.40 -6.70 -13.38
C ALA A 2 -15.97 -6.30 -13.79
N ARG A 3 -14.97 -7.02 -13.28
CA ARG A 3 -13.57 -6.85 -13.73
C ARG A 3 -13.48 -7.43 -15.13
N ASP A 4 -13.02 -6.66 -16.10
CA ASP A 4 -12.79 -7.13 -17.49
C ASP A 4 -11.71 -8.23 -17.46
N THR A 5 -12.15 -9.49 -17.49
CA THR A 5 -11.30 -10.67 -17.32
C THR A 5 -10.33 -10.88 -18.48
N GLY A 6 -10.60 -10.29 -19.66
CA GLY A 6 -9.72 -10.39 -20.82
C GLY A 6 -8.53 -9.43 -20.79
N LYS A 7 -8.61 -8.35 -19.99
CA LYS A 7 -7.57 -7.30 -19.90
C LYS A 7 -6.84 -7.24 -18.56
N THR A 8 -7.19 -8.12 -17.62
CA THR A 8 -6.68 -8.08 -16.25
C THR A 8 -5.64 -9.18 -16.02
N ALA A 9 -4.38 -8.80 -15.89
CA ALA A 9 -3.36 -9.67 -15.31
C ALA A 9 -3.45 -9.64 -13.77
N ARG A 10 -3.27 -10.80 -13.12
CA ARG A 10 -3.23 -10.91 -11.66
C ARG A 10 -1.79 -11.13 -11.23
N LEU A 11 -1.31 -10.29 -10.31
CA LEU A 11 0.04 -10.37 -9.77
C LEU A 11 -0.04 -10.65 -8.27
N ALA A 12 0.76 -11.61 -7.80
CA ALA A 12 1.06 -11.72 -6.38
C ALA A 12 2.10 -10.65 -6.03
N VAL A 13 1.79 -9.81 -5.04
CA VAL A 13 2.66 -8.71 -4.62
C VAL A 13 3.03 -8.82 -3.15
N GLY A 14 4.32 -8.61 -2.86
CA GLY A 14 4.83 -8.35 -1.52
C GLY A 14 4.82 -6.85 -1.24
N ILE A 15 4.38 -6.47 -0.05
CA ILE A 15 4.31 -5.07 0.38
C ILE A 15 4.99 -4.98 1.75
N TRP A 16 5.84 -3.98 1.95
CA TRP A 16 6.46 -3.72 3.26
C TRP A 16 6.70 -2.23 3.47
N TYR A 17 6.67 -1.82 4.73
CA TYR A 17 7.04 -0.48 5.16
C TYR A 17 8.52 -0.44 5.56
N ASN A 18 9.17 0.66 5.26
CA ASN A 18 10.55 0.95 5.67
C ASN A 18 10.54 2.12 6.65
N ASP A 19 10.62 1.80 7.95
CA ASP A 19 10.56 2.79 9.04
C ASP A 19 11.67 3.84 8.95
N ARG A 20 12.85 3.49 8.40
CA ARG A 20 13.97 4.42 8.29
C ARG A 20 13.73 5.54 7.28
N THR A 21 12.94 5.26 6.24
CA THR A 21 12.72 6.21 5.12
C THR A 21 11.30 6.72 5.07
N GLY A 22 10.38 6.10 5.81
CA GLY A 22 8.95 6.40 5.71
C GLY A 22 8.34 5.98 4.37
N HIS A 23 8.96 5.07 3.63
CA HIS A 23 8.46 4.62 2.34
C HIS A 23 7.77 3.25 2.43
N ILE A 24 6.80 3.03 1.56
CA ILE A 24 6.21 1.70 1.34
C ILE A 24 6.76 1.15 0.02
N HIS A 25 7.25 -0.08 0.06
CA HIS A 25 7.71 -0.78 -1.13
C HIS A 25 6.68 -1.81 -1.57
N VAL A 26 6.55 -1.97 -2.88
CA VAL A 26 5.67 -2.95 -3.52
C VAL A 26 6.49 -3.72 -4.54
N ALA A 27 6.53 -5.04 -4.41
CA ALA A 27 7.26 -5.92 -5.31
C ALA A 27 6.35 -7.00 -5.87
N ALA A 28 6.27 -7.10 -7.19
CA ALA A 28 5.74 -8.25 -7.90
C ALA A 28 6.91 -9.12 -8.36
N ALA A 29 7.02 -10.34 -7.84
CA ALA A 29 8.14 -11.23 -8.15
C ALA A 29 8.29 -11.41 -9.67
N GLY A 30 9.48 -11.14 -10.21
CA GLY A 30 9.77 -11.26 -11.65
C GLY A 30 9.22 -10.13 -12.53
N HIS A 31 8.55 -9.11 -11.98
CA HIS A 31 7.91 -8.05 -12.77
C HIS A 31 8.41 -6.65 -12.41
N PHE A 32 8.24 -6.22 -11.16
CA PHE A 32 8.65 -4.88 -10.75
C PHE A 32 8.89 -4.77 -9.25
N ILE A 33 9.70 -3.78 -8.89
CA ILE A 33 9.78 -3.24 -7.53
C ILE A 33 9.54 -1.74 -7.65
N SER A 34 8.59 -1.24 -6.88
CA SER A 34 8.25 0.18 -6.83
C SER A 34 8.23 0.68 -5.39
N THR A 35 8.32 2.00 -5.24
CA THR A 35 8.31 2.68 -3.95
C THR A 35 7.24 3.75 -3.98
N VAL A 36 6.44 3.80 -2.93
CA VAL A 36 5.35 4.77 -2.75
C VAL A 36 5.69 5.62 -1.53
N SER A 37 5.62 6.93 -1.68
CA SER A 37 5.86 7.89 -0.59
C SER A 37 4.58 8.66 -0.25
N GLY A 38 4.47 9.00 1.04
CA GLY A 38 3.45 9.92 1.57
C GLY A 38 3.92 11.39 1.62
N ASP A 39 5.17 11.68 1.24
CA ASP A 39 5.74 13.03 1.26
C ASP A 39 5.41 13.80 -0.04
N PRO A 40 4.72 14.96 0.03
CA PRO A 40 4.40 15.80 -1.13
C PRO A 40 5.60 16.28 -1.93
N ALA A 41 6.78 16.38 -1.33
CA ALA A 41 8.00 16.79 -2.04
C ALA A 41 8.62 15.65 -2.87
N SER A 42 8.16 14.41 -2.68
CA SER A 42 8.70 13.24 -3.36
C SER A 42 8.15 13.11 -4.79
N LYS A 43 9.02 12.78 -5.75
CA LYS A 43 8.59 12.35 -7.10
C LYS A 43 7.70 11.10 -7.08
N ARG A 44 7.75 10.33 -5.98
CA ARG A 44 6.97 9.10 -5.76
C ARG A 44 5.76 9.34 -4.85
N TYR A 45 5.36 10.60 -4.69
CA TYR A 45 4.21 10.99 -3.88
C TYR A 45 2.93 10.41 -4.45
N HIS A 46 2.27 9.55 -3.68
CA HIS A 46 0.95 9.04 -4.03
C HIS A 46 0.12 8.81 -2.75
N PRO A 47 -0.48 9.88 -2.18
CA PRO A 47 -1.03 9.86 -0.82
C PRO A 47 -2.19 8.87 -0.65
N ASN A 48 -3.04 8.71 -1.67
CA ASN A 48 -4.15 7.77 -1.64
C ASN A 48 -3.67 6.31 -1.61
N LEU A 49 -2.76 5.93 -2.51
CA LEU A 49 -2.19 4.59 -2.55
C LEU A 49 -1.38 4.30 -1.29
N TYR A 50 -0.56 5.25 -0.85
CA TYR A 50 0.22 5.15 0.38
C TYR A 50 -0.69 4.83 1.59
N ARG A 51 -1.79 5.57 1.76
CA ARG A 51 -2.76 5.33 2.84
C ARG A 51 -3.38 3.93 2.75
N LYS A 52 -3.82 3.50 1.56
CA LYS A 52 -4.43 2.18 1.36
C LYS A 52 -3.45 1.05 1.67
N LEU A 53 -2.20 1.17 1.23
CA LEU A 53 -1.16 0.17 1.52
C LEU A 53 -0.82 0.14 3.01
N ALA A 54 -0.74 1.31 3.66
CA ALA A 54 -0.55 1.39 5.11
C ALA A 54 -1.69 0.74 5.90
N THR A 55 -2.95 0.95 5.48
CA THR A 55 -4.11 0.27 6.07
C THR A 55 -4.01 -1.25 5.88
N CYS A 56 -3.66 -1.73 4.69
CA CYS A 56 -3.45 -3.15 4.44
C CYS A 56 -2.37 -3.75 5.36
N LEU A 57 -1.23 -3.07 5.51
CA LEU A 57 -0.16 -3.50 6.40
C LEU A 57 -0.61 -3.55 7.87
N ARG A 58 -1.34 -2.53 8.34
CA ARG A 58 -1.93 -2.50 9.68
C ARG A 58 -2.87 -3.68 9.90
N ASP A 59 -3.81 -3.88 8.98
CA ASP A 59 -4.86 -4.92 9.10
C ASP A 59 -4.24 -6.34 9.07
N MET A 60 -3.05 -6.50 8.47
CA MET A 60 -2.26 -7.73 8.46
C MET A 60 -1.24 -7.82 9.61
N GLY A 61 -1.24 -6.88 10.56
CA GLY A 61 -0.32 -6.85 11.71
C GLY A 61 1.15 -6.66 11.34
N LYS A 62 1.43 -5.99 10.21
CA LYS A 62 2.79 -5.68 9.74
C LYS A 62 3.19 -4.25 10.13
N PRO A 63 4.50 -3.95 10.20
CA PRO A 63 4.97 -2.58 10.36
C PRO A 63 4.34 -1.67 9.30
N HIS A 64 3.86 -0.50 9.74
CA HIS A 64 3.12 0.43 8.89
C HIS A 64 3.38 1.87 9.36
N PRO A 65 3.28 2.87 8.46
CA PRO A 65 3.37 4.26 8.87
C PRO A 65 2.18 4.66 9.75
N PRO A 66 2.32 5.71 10.57
CA PRO A 66 1.20 6.28 11.29
C PRO A 66 0.16 6.80 10.28
N ILE A 67 -1.02 6.18 10.26
CA ILE A 67 -2.15 6.63 9.46
C ILE A 67 -3.27 7.08 10.38
N ALA A 68 -3.92 8.19 10.04
CA ALA A 68 -5.21 8.52 10.64
C ALA A 68 -6.19 7.36 10.35
N PRO A 69 -7.05 6.98 11.32
CA PRO A 69 -8.01 5.90 11.11
C PRO A 69 -8.83 6.19 9.86
N ALA A 70 -8.93 5.21 8.97
CA ALA A 70 -9.82 5.30 7.83
C ALA A 70 -11.24 5.56 8.36
N LYS A 71 -11.89 6.64 7.92
CA LYS A 71 -13.32 6.86 8.18
C LYS A 71 -14.08 5.59 7.74
N GLY A 72 -14.55 4.80 8.70
CA GLY A 72 -15.38 3.62 8.46
C GLY A 72 -14.75 2.24 8.69
N ALA A 73 -13.63 2.10 9.42
CA ALA A 73 -13.24 0.78 9.90
C ALA A 73 -14.22 0.32 11.02
N PRO A 74 -14.89 -0.84 10.90
CA PRO A 74 -15.67 -1.38 12.02
C PRO A 74 -14.70 -1.71 13.17
N GLU A 75 -15.07 -1.28 14.37
CA GLU A 75 -14.34 -1.60 15.60
C GLU A 75 -14.27 -3.14 15.76
N PRO A 76 -13.10 -3.71 16.09
CA PRO A 76 -13.07 -5.10 16.52
C PRO A 76 -13.83 -5.24 17.85
N CYS A 77 -14.77 -6.19 17.91
CA CYS A 77 -15.51 -6.60 19.11
C CYS A 77 -14.60 -7.01 20.27
#